data_AF-A0A957GG26-F1
#
_entry.id   AF-A0A957GG26-F1
#
_cell.length_a   1.000
_cell.length_b   1.000
_cell.length_c   1.000
_cell.angle_alpha   90.00
_cell.angle_beta   90.00
_cell.angle_gamma   90.00
#
_symmetry.space_group_name_H-M   'P 1'
#
loop_
_entity.id
_entity.type
_entity.pdbx_description
1 polymer ?
#
loop_
_entity_poly.entity_id
_entity_poly.type
_entity_poly.pdbx_seq_one_letter_code
_entity_poly.pdbx_strand_id
1 'polypeptide(L)'
;MRWTITQGRNSALESVVMLNEATARLTVDARDVGAGEVLLNGLALEANVVAPNGEVSNVALQQVAPGRYEADFTPETAGAYLIRVAGQAENGATVGQTLGWVLGYSPEYRNLAANEPLLQRLAELTGGRGVRGGEETAVCTHNLPSGPATRPIWPWLTLLAVLLLPLDIGVRRLVVTRRDWERLLEWVFGRVSQRETVAQPARSAQLSQLLAAKQRAVAEKGEEVAVVAEEKEEVVGEETAVSQPVSVATADEPAKPVAEPPVGTLASRLAEKRRQR
;
A
#
# COMPACT_ATOMS: atom_id res chain seq x y z
N MET A 1 35.83 6.10 4.62
CA MET A 1 34.85 7.18 4.38
C MET A 1 34.08 7.40 5.68
N ARG A 2 34.04 8.64 6.21
CA ARG A 2 33.36 8.95 7.49
C ARG A 2 31.88 9.18 7.21
N TRP A 3 31.03 8.28 7.69
CA TRP A 3 29.58 8.41 7.59
C TRP A 3 29.12 9.53 8.55
N THR A 4 28.36 10.51 8.05
CA THR A 4 27.91 11.70 8.81
C THR A 4 26.41 11.69 9.12
N ILE A 5 25.75 10.52 9.18
CA ILE A 5 24.36 10.47 9.66
C ILE A 5 24.34 10.70 11.16
N THR A 6 23.79 11.86 11.55
CA THR A 6 23.51 12.24 12.93
C THR A 6 22.29 11.47 13.42
N GLN A 7 22.50 10.34 14.11
CA GLN A 7 21.39 9.55 14.66
C GLN A 7 20.68 10.22 15.86
N GLY A 8 21.23 11.29 16.44
CA GLY A 8 20.65 11.99 17.60
C GLY A 8 20.42 13.47 17.35
N ARG A 9 19.24 13.85 16.85
CA ARG A 9 18.89 15.26 16.56
C ARG A 9 18.81 16.17 17.81
N ASN A 10 18.82 15.58 19.01
CA ASN A 10 18.74 16.27 20.31
C ASN A 10 19.78 15.75 21.35
N SER A 11 20.86 15.09 20.92
CA SER A 11 21.88 14.57 21.86
C SER A 11 23.10 15.49 21.89
N ALA A 12 23.52 15.87 23.10
CA ALA A 12 24.75 16.63 23.33
C ALA A 12 26.01 15.80 23.05
N LEU A 13 25.89 14.47 23.13
CA LEU A 13 26.96 13.53 22.84
C LEU A 13 26.60 12.67 21.63
N GLU A 14 27.58 12.37 20.80
CA GLU A 14 27.51 11.41 19.71
C GLU A 14 28.67 10.44 19.84
N SER A 15 28.38 9.15 19.98
CA SER A 15 29.35 8.13 20.32
C SER A 15 29.47 7.10 19.21
N VAL A 16 30.70 6.70 18.89
CA VAL A 16 31.00 5.63 17.93
C VAL A 16 32.04 4.70 18.54
N VAL A 17 31.86 3.38 18.35
CA VAL A 17 32.82 2.37 18.79
C VAL A 17 33.37 1.65 17.57
N MET A 18 34.70 1.61 17.46
CA MET A 18 35.42 0.92 16.39
C MET A 18 36.34 -0.13 17.00
N LEU A 19 36.26 -1.37 16.51
CA LEU A 19 37.16 -2.43 16.92
C LEU A 19 38.39 -2.43 16.00
N ASN A 20 39.57 -2.25 16.59
CA ASN A 20 40.86 -2.38 15.91
C ASN A 20 41.57 -3.60 16.51
N GLU A 21 41.60 -4.70 15.76
CA GLU A 21 42.15 -5.99 16.20
C GLU A 21 41.51 -6.48 17.52
N ALA A 22 42.18 -6.25 18.65
CA ALA A 22 41.73 -6.64 19.99
C ALA A 22 41.21 -5.46 20.83
N THR A 23 41.42 -4.21 20.41
CA THR A 23 41.10 -3.03 21.21
C THR A 23 39.92 -2.28 20.60
N ALA A 24 38.88 -2.04 21.39
CA ALA A 24 37.75 -1.21 21.02
C ALA A 24 38.05 0.24 21.38
N ARG A 25 38.02 1.12 20.38
CA ARG A 25 38.14 2.56 20.54
C ARG A 25 36.75 3.18 20.58
N LEU A 26 36.42 3.78 21.71
CA LEU A 26 35.25 4.62 21.89
C LEU A 26 35.63 6.08 21.57
N THR A 27 34.97 6.65 20.57
CA THR A 27 35.10 8.08 20.23
C THR A 27 33.78 8.77 20.51
N VAL A 28 33.83 9.89 21.22
CA VAL A 28 32.67 10.70 21.59
C VAL A 28 32.87 12.12 21.11
N ASP A 29 31.96 12.59 20.28
CA ASP A 29 31.86 13.98 19.85
C ASP A 29 30.82 14.70 20.72
N ALA A 30 31.22 15.79 21.37
CA ALA A 30 30.42 16.57 22.31
C ALA A 30 30.12 17.97 21.76
N ARG A 31 28.82 18.31 21.68
CA ARG A 31 28.31 19.57 21.15
C ARG A 31 27.12 20.10 21.98
N ASP A 32 26.96 21.41 22.02
CA ASP A 32 25.77 22.01 22.60
C ASP A 32 24.55 21.79 21.68
N VAL A 33 23.40 21.46 22.29
CA VAL A 33 22.12 21.20 21.59
C VAL A 33 21.38 22.52 21.31
N GLY A 34 21.68 23.59 22.05
CA GLY A 34 20.97 24.87 21.95
C GLY A 34 21.49 25.82 20.86
N ALA A 35 22.80 25.83 20.62
CA ALA A 35 23.47 26.65 19.61
C ALA A 35 24.36 25.75 18.76
N GLY A 36 23.84 25.32 17.60
CA GLY A 36 24.27 24.15 16.83
C GLY A 36 25.70 24.10 16.27
N GLU A 37 26.66 24.83 16.83
CA GLU A 37 28.07 24.82 16.44
C GLU A 37 29.06 24.92 17.62
N VAL A 38 28.59 25.04 18.87
CA VAL A 38 29.52 25.12 20.03
C VAL A 38 29.96 23.72 20.45
N LEU A 39 31.27 23.47 20.29
CA LEU A 39 31.93 22.26 20.78
C LEU A 39 32.11 22.34 22.29
N LEU A 40 31.74 21.28 23.01
CA LEU A 40 31.91 21.20 24.45
C LEU A 40 33.31 20.66 24.76
N ASN A 41 34.12 21.46 25.45
CA ASN A 41 35.50 21.14 25.84
C ASN A 41 35.63 21.03 27.36
N GLY A 42 36.69 20.38 27.85
CA GLY A 42 36.96 20.28 29.28
C GLY A 42 35.96 19.43 30.08
N LEU A 43 35.04 18.71 29.43
CA LEU A 43 34.15 17.76 30.09
C LEU A 43 34.94 16.62 30.74
N ALA A 44 34.65 16.35 32.02
CA ALA A 44 35.07 15.12 32.67
C ALA A 44 34.11 13.98 32.26
N LEU A 45 34.40 13.34 31.11
CA LEU A 45 33.59 12.24 30.58
C LEU A 45 34.10 10.88 31.09
N GLU A 46 33.16 10.03 31.49
CA GLU A 46 33.41 8.65 31.88
C GLU A 46 32.42 7.72 31.14
N ALA A 47 32.93 6.60 30.65
CA ALA A 47 32.15 5.53 30.04
C ALA A 47 32.04 4.35 31.02
N ASN A 48 30.82 4.00 31.37
CA ASN A 48 30.50 2.75 32.05
C ASN A 48 30.17 1.70 30.97
N VAL A 49 31.02 0.70 30.83
CA VAL A 49 30.89 -0.39 29.85
C VAL A 49 30.41 -1.64 30.59
N VAL A 50 29.24 -2.14 30.21
CA VAL A 50 28.66 -3.37 30.74
C VAL A 50 28.80 -4.46 29.69
N ALA A 51 29.51 -5.52 30.04
CA ALA A 51 29.80 -6.66 29.19
C ALA A 51 28.62 -7.66 29.16
N PRO A 52 28.60 -8.60 28.18
CA PRO A 52 27.52 -9.59 28.05
C PRO A 52 27.38 -10.52 29.26
N ASN A 53 28.48 -10.74 29.98
CA ASN A 53 28.55 -11.51 31.23
C ASN A 53 28.04 -10.71 32.45
N GLY A 54 27.69 -9.43 32.28
CA GLY A 54 27.27 -8.51 33.34
C GLY A 54 28.42 -7.80 34.06
N GLU A 55 29.67 -8.04 33.67
CA GLU A 55 30.83 -7.33 34.22
C GLU A 55 30.83 -5.87 33.81
N VAL A 56 31.24 -5.00 34.74
CA VAL A 56 31.18 -3.55 34.57
C VAL A 56 32.57 -2.97 34.67
N SER A 57 33.01 -2.26 33.63
CA SER A 57 34.28 -1.54 33.61
C SER A 57 34.06 -0.06 33.34
N ASN A 58 34.68 0.79 34.15
CA ASN A 58 34.67 2.24 33.96
C ASN A 58 35.93 2.70 33.22
N VAL A 59 35.75 3.52 32.20
CA VAL A 59 36.85 4.04 31.37
C VAL A 59 36.70 5.54 31.26
N ALA A 60 37.69 6.29 31.72
CA ALA A 60 37.72 7.74 31.56
C ALA A 60 38.07 8.10 30.11
N LEU A 61 37.33 9.04 29.52
CA LEU A 61 37.63 9.53 28.18
C LEU A 61 38.56 10.73 28.25
N GLN A 62 39.59 10.72 27.40
CA GLN A 62 40.52 11.82 27.27
C GLN A 62 40.17 12.69 26.07
N GLN A 63 40.26 14.01 26.24
CA GLN A 63 40.03 14.93 25.14
C GLN A 63 41.23 14.93 24.19
N VAL A 64 41.01 14.55 22.93
CA VAL A 64 42.08 14.48 21.89
C VAL A 64 42.00 15.61 20.88
N ALA A 65 40.82 16.23 20.72
CA ALA A 65 40.60 17.40 19.88
C ALA A 65 39.44 18.23 20.44
N PRO A 66 39.22 19.48 19.97
CA PRO A 66 38.06 20.27 20.37
C PRO A 66 36.75 19.49 20.14
N GLY A 67 35.95 19.35 21.20
CA GLY A 67 34.70 18.58 21.20
C GLY A 67 34.87 17.07 21.00
N ARG A 68 36.08 16.51 21.02
CA ARG A 68 36.33 15.09 20.74
C ARG A 68 37.06 14.42 21.89
N TYR A 69 36.47 13.32 22.34
CA TYR A 69 36.96 12.52 23.45
C TYR A 69 37.16 11.07 23.01
N GLU A 70 38.23 10.44 23.46
CA GLU A 70 38.55 9.06 23.12
C GLU A 70 38.90 8.25 24.37
N ALA A 71 38.51 6.97 24.35
CA ALA A 71 38.89 5.96 25.32
C ALA A 71 39.08 4.63 24.60
N ASP A 72 40.06 3.86 25.06
CA ASP A 72 40.31 2.51 24.57
C ASP A 72 39.94 1.49 25.66
N PHE A 73 39.27 0.41 25.28
CA PHE A 73 38.96 -0.72 26.17
C PHE A 73 39.10 -2.04 25.41
N THR A 74 39.41 -3.12 26.13
CA THR A 74 39.61 -4.45 25.54
C THR A 74 38.42 -5.34 25.85
N PRO A 75 37.54 -5.63 24.87
CA PRO A 75 36.39 -6.49 25.11
C PRO A 75 36.80 -7.97 25.13
N GLU A 76 36.53 -8.66 26.25
CA GLU A 76 36.94 -10.06 26.44
C GLU A 76 35.91 -11.09 25.97
N THR A 77 34.62 -10.74 26.01
CA THR A 77 33.51 -11.68 25.78
C THR A 77 32.72 -11.28 24.54
N ALA A 78 32.58 -12.19 23.57
CA ALA A 78 31.74 -11.95 22.41
C ALA A 78 30.26 -11.77 22.84
N GLY A 79 29.58 -10.77 22.28
CA GLY A 79 28.18 -10.47 22.60
C GLY A 79 27.84 -8.99 22.62
N ALA A 80 26.68 -8.68 23.20
CA ALA A 80 26.17 -7.32 23.32
C ALA A 80 26.72 -6.61 24.56
N TYR A 81 27.35 -5.46 24.34
CA TYR A 81 27.82 -4.52 25.34
C TYR A 81 26.85 -3.33 25.42
N LEU A 82 26.61 -2.86 26.64
CA LEU A 82 25.90 -1.62 26.90
C LEU A 82 26.89 -0.58 27.42
N ILE A 83 26.99 0.56 26.75
CA ILE A 83 27.95 1.60 27.11
C ILE A 83 27.17 2.86 27.47
N ARG A 84 27.35 3.35 28.69
CA ARG A 84 26.81 4.63 29.13
C ARG A 84 27.94 5.62 29.28
N VAL A 85 27.96 6.64 28.42
CA VAL A 85 28.85 7.78 28.54
C VAL A 85 28.12 8.86 29.31
N ALA A 86 28.76 9.41 30.34
CA ALA A 86 28.23 10.55 31.08
C ALA A 86 29.36 11.47 31.52
N GLY A 87 29.03 12.73 31.74
CA GLY A 87 29.95 13.65 32.37
C GLY A 87 29.29 14.96 32.73
N GLN A 88 30.09 15.84 33.32
CA GLN A 88 29.62 17.11 33.84
C GLN A 88 30.53 18.23 33.33
N ALA A 89 29.90 19.32 32.87
CA ALA A 89 30.58 20.54 32.47
C ALA A 89 30.89 21.41 33.70
N GLU A 90 31.84 22.33 33.57
CA GLU A 90 32.23 23.25 34.66
C GLU A 90 31.08 24.12 35.16
N ASN A 91 30.11 24.42 34.29
CA ASN A 91 28.89 25.15 34.64
C ASN A 91 27.83 24.29 35.36
N GLY A 92 28.15 23.04 35.69
CA GLY A 92 27.27 22.09 36.36
C GLY A 92 26.27 21.37 35.44
N ALA A 93 26.25 21.67 34.13
CA ALA A 93 25.40 20.94 33.19
C ALA A 93 25.88 19.49 33.03
N THR A 94 24.94 18.54 33.09
CA THR A 94 25.24 17.12 32.88
C THR A 94 24.91 16.72 31.45
N VAL A 95 25.78 15.91 30.87
CA VAL A 95 25.61 15.31 29.55
C VAL A 95 25.68 13.80 29.67
N GLY A 96 24.92 13.09 28.84
CA GLY A 96 24.98 11.64 28.84
C GLY A 96 24.31 11.01 27.64
N GLN A 97 24.82 9.85 27.24
CA GLN A 97 24.30 9.02 26.17
C GLN A 97 24.50 7.55 26.54
N THR A 98 23.50 6.72 26.24
CA THR A 98 23.63 5.26 26.29
C THR A 98 23.60 4.71 24.87
N LEU A 99 24.55 3.84 24.55
CA LEU A 99 24.61 3.13 23.28
C LEU A 99 24.81 1.62 23.50
N GLY A 100 24.38 0.83 22.53
CA GLY A 100 24.67 -0.59 22.45
C GLY A 100 25.74 -0.84 21.39
N TRP A 101 26.72 -1.68 21.71
CA TRP A 101 27.73 -2.14 20.76
C TRP A 101 27.83 -3.66 20.84
N VAL A 102 28.01 -4.35 19.70
CA VAL A 102 28.07 -5.82 19.68
C VAL A 102 29.45 -6.23 19.19
N LEU A 103 30.19 -6.95 20.03
CA LEU A 103 31.38 -7.66 19.61
C LEU A 103 30.95 -8.93 18.88
N GLY A 104 31.08 -8.91 17.56
CA GLY A 104 30.93 -10.10 16.73
C GLY A 104 32.08 -11.08 16.94
N TYR A 105 31.91 -12.32 16.48
CA TYR A 105 32.99 -13.29 16.41
C TYR A 105 34.10 -12.80 15.46
N SER A 106 35.35 -13.20 15.75
CA SER A 106 36.51 -12.85 14.93
C SER A 106 36.22 -13.12 13.44
N PRO A 107 36.67 -12.22 12.53
CA PRO A 107 36.48 -12.38 11.10
C PRO A 107 37.02 -13.71 10.56
N GLU A 108 37.97 -14.36 11.23
CA GLU A 108 38.46 -15.71 10.87
C GLU A 108 37.37 -16.78 10.92
N TYR A 109 36.38 -16.63 11.80
CA TYR A 109 35.23 -17.54 11.89
C TYR A 109 34.17 -17.24 10.83
N ARG A 110 34.31 -16.17 10.05
CA ARG A 110 33.39 -15.91 8.94
C ARG A 110 33.71 -16.92 7.84
N ASN A 111 32.83 -17.90 7.71
CA ASN A 111 32.87 -18.80 6.57
C ASN A 111 32.47 -18.00 5.32
N LEU A 112 33.47 -17.47 4.61
CA LEU A 112 33.29 -16.65 3.41
C LEU A 112 32.87 -17.50 2.18
N ALA A 113 32.88 -18.83 2.32
CA ALA A 113 32.41 -19.74 1.29
C ALA A 113 30.88 -19.75 1.21
N ALA A 114 30.35 -19.67 -0.01
CA ALA A 114 28.92 -19.86 -0.25
C ALA A 114 28.51 -21.30 0.08
N ASN A 115 27.39 -21.46 0.79
CA ASN A 115 26.81 -22.78 1.04
C ASN A 115 25.96 -23.22 -0.17
N GLU A 116 26.64 -23.68 -1.22
CA GLU A 116 26.01 -24.13 -2.47
C GLU A 116 24.87 -25.16 -2.27
N PRO A 117 25.01 -26.18 -1.40
CA PRO A 117 23.92 -27.11 -1.13
C PRO A 117 22.66 -26.45 -0.55
N LEU A 118 22.83 -25.47 0.35
CA LEU A 118 21.72 -24.71 0.91
C LEU A 118 21.05 -23.84 -0.15
N LEU A 119 21.84 -23.17 -0.99
CA LEU A 119 21.33 -22.32 -2.08
C LEU A 119 20.55 -23.15 -3.09
N GLN A 120 21.03 -24.34 -3.44
CA GLN A 120 20.33 -25.27 -4.32
C GLN A 120 18.99 -25.73 -3.71
N ARG A 121 18.99 -26.08 -2.42
CA ARG A 121 17.76 -26.47 -1.72
C ARG A 121 16.74 -25.33 -1.62
N LEU A 122 17.20 -24.09 -1.41
CA LEU A 122 16.33 -22.91 -1.40
C LEU A 122 15.73 -22.64 -2.79
N ALA A 123 16.53 -22.81 -3.84
CA ALA A 123 16.05 -22.71 -5.22
C ALA A 123 14.94 -23.73 -5.50
N GLU A 124 15.13 -24.99 -5.11
CA GLU A 124 14.12 -26.04 -5.24
C GLU A 124 12.83 -25.74 -4.47
N LEU A 125 12.93 -25.22 -3.23
CA LEU A 125 11.77 -24.91 -2.39
C LEU A 125 10.97 -23.71 -2.89
N THR A 126 11.64 -22.72 -3.47
CA THR A 126 11.01 -21.46 -3.90
C THR A 126 10.66 -21.44 -5.39
N GLY A 127 11.07 -22.47 -6.14
CA GLY A 127 11.02 -22.46 -7.61
C GLY A 127 12.00 -21.47 -8.24
N GLY A 128 12.99 -20.99 -7.46
CA GLY A 128 14.06 -20.13 -7.92
C GLY A 128 15.12 -20.88 -8.73
N ARG A 129 16.11 -20.16 -9.25
CA ARG A 129 17.25 -20.75 -9.97
C ARG A 129 18.57 -20.16 -9.50
N GLY A 130 19.63 -20.97 -9.51
CA GLY A 130 21.00 -20.48 -9.30
C GLY A 130 21.46 -19.68 -10.52
N VAL A 131 22.02 -18.50 -10.28
CA VAL A 131 22.55 -17.63 -11.34
C VAL A 131 24.06 -17.73 -11.31
N ARG A 132 24.66 -18.09 -12.44
CA ARG A 132 26.13 -18.10 -12.59
C ARG A 132 26.58 -16.80 -13.26
N GLY A 133 27.84 -16.41 -13.02
CA GLY A 133 28.41 -15.20 -13.61
C GLY A 133 28.21 -15.15 -15.13
N GLY A 134 27.78 -13.99 -15.65
CA GLY A 134 27.43 -13.81 -17.06
C GLY A 134 25.93 -13.91 -17.40
N GLU A 135 25.08 -14.30 -16.46
CA GLU A 135 23.61 -14.34 -16.62
C GLU A 135 22.86 -13.22 -15.88
N GLU A 136 23.53 -12.10 -15.57
CA GLU A 136 22.98 -11.00 -14.76
C GLU A 136 21.68 -10.42 -15.34
N THR A 137 21.57 -10.34 -16.66
CA THR A 137 20.38 -9.83 -17.35
C THR A 137 19.17 -10.77 -17.24
N ALA A 138 19.41 -12.07 -17.04
CA ALA A 138 18.36 -13.07 -16.89
C ALA A 138 17.71 -13.04 -15.49
N VAL A 139 18.27 -12.29 -14.53
CA VAL A 139 17.69 -12.10 -13.19
C VAL A 139 16.56 -11.06 -13.20
N CYS A 140 16.62 -10.11 -14.14
CA CYS A 140 15.65 -9.02 -14.26
C CYS A 140 14.50 -9.33 -15.22
N THR A 141 14.27 -10.60 -15.55
CA THR A 141 13.08 -10.98 -16.32
C THR A 141 11.84 -10.70 -15.48
N HIS A 142 10.88 -9.94 -16.02
CA HIS A 142 9.63 -9.62 -15.34
C HIS A 142 8.65 -10.80 -15.42
N ASN A 143 9.10 -11.99 -15.02
CA ASN A 143 8.38 -13.26 -15.11
C ASN A 143 7.78 -13.70 -13.76
N LEU A 144 7.83 -12.85 -12.73
CA LEU A 144 7.19 -13.13 -11.45
C LEU A 144 5.68 -12.85 -11.55
N PRO A 145 4.85 -13.69 -10.90
CA PRO A 145 3.42 -13.40 -10.78
C PRO A 145 3.25 -12.07 -10.05
N SER A 146 2.48 -11.16 -10.65
CA SER A 146 2.19 -9.87 -10.03
C SER A 146 1.43 -10.10 -8.72
N GLY A 147 2.07 -9.77 -7.59
CA GLY A 147 1.40 -9.76 -6.29
C GLY A 147 0.33 -8.66 -6.23
N PRO A 148 -0.67 -8.79 -5.33
CA PRO A 148 -1.64 -7.73 -5.12
C PRO A 148 -0.92 -6.47 -4.63
N ALA A 149 -0.82 -5.46 -5.51
CA ALA A 149 -0.21 -4.18 -5.19
C ALA A 149 -1.30 -3.21 -4.70
N THR A 150 -1.17 -2.75 -3.46
CA THR A 150 -2.03 -1.69 -2.93
C THR A 150 -1.73 -0.40 -3.67
N ARG A 151 -2.71 0.10 -4.44
CA ARG A 151 -2.61 1.40 -5.08
C ARG A 151 -3.09 2.49 -4.11
N PRO A 152 -2.32 3.58 -3.91
CA PRO A 152 -2.78 4.67 -3.06
C PRO A 152 -4.04 5.30 -3.66
N ILE A 153 -5.14 5.32 -2.89
CA ILE A 153 -6.40 5.97 -3.28
C ILE A 153 -6.40 7.47 -2.99
N TRP A 154 -5.44 7.95 -2.17
CA TRP A 154 -5.36 9.34 -1.76
C TRP A 154 -5.24 10.35 -2.92
N PRO A 155 -4.55 10.09 -4.06
CA PRO A 155 -4.50 11.07 -5.15
C PRO A 155 -5.89 11.35 -5.73
N TRP A 156 -6.75 10.32 -5.79
CA TRP A 156 -8.14 10.46 -6.22
C TRP A 156 -8.99 11.19 -5.19
N LEU A 157 -8.79 10.91 -3.90
CA LEU A 157 -9.48 11.64 -2.82
C LEU A 157 -9.05 13.11 -2.75
N THR A 158 -7.77 13.41 -2.98
CA THR A 158 -7.26 14.78 -3.04
C THR A 158 -7.79 15.51 -4.28
N LEU A 159 -7.83 14.85 -5.43
CA LEU A 159 -8.43 15.43 -6.64
C LEU A 159 -9.92 15.71 -6.43
N LEU A 160 -10.65 14.80 -5.79
CA LEU A 160 -12.04 15.01 -5.39
C LEU A 160 -12.17 16.20 -4.44
N ALA A 161 -11.34 16.29 -3.39
CA ALA A 161 -11.36 17.39 -2.44
C ALA A 161 -11.07 18.75 -3.11
N VAL A 162 -10.12 18.80 -4.04
CA VAL A 162 -9.80 20.00 -4.82
C VAL A 162 -10.97 20.42 -5.72
N LEU A 163 -11.73 19.48 -6.29
CA LEU A 163 -12.93 19.78 -7.07
C LEU A 163 -14.12 20.19 -6.20
N LEU A 164 -14.26 19.61 -5.00
CA LEU A 164 -15.31 19.95 -4.06
C LEU A 164 -15.11 21.33 -3.41
N LEU A 165 -13.87 21.78 -3.27
CA LEU A 165 -13.55 23.06 -2.64
C LEU A 165 -14.19 24.28 -3.36
N PRO A 166 -14.06 24.48 -4.69
CA PRO A 166 -14.74 25.57 -5.38
C PRO A 166 -16.25 25.36 -5.42
N LEU A 167 -16.74 24.11 -5.42
CA LEU A 167 -18.17 23.82 -5.36
C LEU A 167 -18.77 24.24 -4.01
N ASP A 168 -18.12 23.90 -2.89
CA ASP A 168 -18.53 24.28 -1.53
C ASP A 168 -18.49 25.81 -1.37
N ILE A 169 -17.42 26.47 -1.85
CA ILE A 169 -17.35 27.94 -1.87
C ILE A 169 -18.45 28.52 -2.75
N GLY A 170 -18.72 27.94 -3.91
CA GLY A 170 -19.77 28.37 -4.82
C GLY A 170 -21.15 28.30 -4.17
N VAL A 171 -21.50 27.19 -3.53
CA VAL A 171 -22.79 27.01 -2.84
C VAL A 171 -22.92 27.91 -1.60
N ARG A 172 -21.83 28.13 -0.85
CA ARG A 172 -21.85 28.96 0.37
C ARG A 172 -21.80 30.45 0.07
N ARG A 173 -21.13 30.86 -1.01
CA ARG A 173 -20.76 32.27 -1.26
C ARG A 173 -21.52 32.90 -2.41
N LEU A 174 -21.98 32.09 -3.38
CA LEU A 174 -22.92 32.54 -4.40
C LEU A 174 -24.29 32.05 -3.96
N VAL A 175 -25.30 32.92 -3.97
CA VAL A 175 -26.69 32.51 -3.76
C VAL A 175 -27.11 31.73 -5.00
N VAL A 176 -26.69 30.47 -5.10
CA VAL A 176 -27.00 29.57 -6.22
C VAL A 176 -28.50 29.33 -6.17
N THR A 177 -29.24 30.01 -7.04
CA THR A 177 -30.69 29.84 -7.15
C THR A 177 -30.96 28.58 -7.97
N ARG A 178 -32.07 27.87 -7.73
CA ARG A 178 -32.43 26.63 -8.45
C ARG A 178 -32.34 26.76 -9.99
N ARG A 179 -32.62 27.96 -10.53
CA ARG A 179 -32.52 28.31 -11.95
C ARG A 179 -31.09 28.31 -12.50
N ASP A 180 -30.08 28.59 -11.67
CA ASP A 180 -28.68 28.55 -12.09
C ASP A 180 -28.19 27.11 -12.24
N TRP A 181 -28.73 26.20 -11.42
CA TRP A 181 -28.49 24.76 -11.57
C TRP A 181 -29.15 24.20 -12.84
N GLU A 182 -30.39 24.58 -13.14
CA GLU A 182 -31.08 24.18 -14.38
C GLU A 182 -30.30 24.65 -15.62
N ARG A 183 -29.83 25.91 -15.65
CA ARG A 183 -29.01 26.46 -16.75
C ARG A 183 -27.66 25.78 -16.91
N LEU A 184 -27.01 25.42 -15.80
CA LEU A 184 -25.73 24.72 -15.84
C LEU A 184 -25.90 23.27 -16.29
N LEU A 185 -26.97 22.58 -15.88
CA LEU A 185 -27.33 21.26 -16.37
C LEU A 185 -27.69 21.30 -17.86
N GLU A 186 -28.48 22.28 -18.31
CA GLU A 186 -28.77 22.49 -19.74
C GLU A 186 -27.52 22.82 -20.55
N TRP A 187 -26.54 23.55 -20.00
CA TRP A 187 -25.30 23.84 -20.71
C TRP A 187 -24.34 22.64 -20.77
N VAL A 188 -24.20 21.88 -19.68
CA VAL A 188 -23.33 20.68 -19.61
C VAL A 188 -23.93 19.53 -20.42
N PHE A 189 -25.22 19.25 -20.26
CA PHE A 189 -25.91 18.13 -20.92
C PHE A 189 -26.53 18.51 -22.27
N GLY A 190 -26.86 19.78 -22.51
CA GLY A 190 -27.37 20.25 -23.81
C GLY A 190 -26.31 20.30 -24.91
N ARG A 191 -25.02 20.38 -24.56
CA ARG A 191 -23.92 20.14 -25.53
C ARG A 191 -23.83 18.70 -26.01
N VAL A 192 -24.30 17.75 -25.21
CA VAL A 192 -24.37 16.33 -25.58
C VAL A 192 -25.61 16.05 -26.44
N SER A 193 -26.70 16.81 -26.24
CA SER A 193 -27.98 16.65 -26.96
C SER A 193 -28.10 17.46 -28.27
N GLN A 194 -27.29 18.50 -28.49
CA GLN A 194 -27.32 19.29 -29.73
C GLN A 194 -26.65 18.63 -30.96
N ARG A 195 -26.42 17.31 -30.94
CA ARG A 195 -25.94 16.59 -32.13
C ARG A 195 -27.03 15.91 -32.95
N GLU A 196 -28.31 16.15 -32.63
CA GLU A 196 -29.41 15.38 -33.20
C GLU A 196 -30.62 16.22 -33.66
N THR A 197 -30.42 17.32 -34.41
CA THR A 197 -31.54 17.98 -35.12
C THR A 197 -31.23 18.51 -36.52
N VAL A 198 -30.15 18.05 -37.17
CA VAL A 198 -29.96 18.32 -38.61
C VAL A 198 -29.65 17.01 -39.35
N ALA A 199 -30.59 16.65 -40.24
CA ALA A 199 -30.58 15.55 -41.22
C ALA A 199 -31.21 14.18 -40.82
N GLN A 200 -32.51 14.03 -41.10
CA GLN A 200 -33.02 12.92 -41.95
C GLN A 200 -34.53 13.04 -42.30
N PRO A 201 -34.90 13.66 -43.43
CA PRO A 201 -36.19 13.43 -44.09
C PRO A 201 -36.16 12.25 -45.10
N ALA A 202 -35.02 11.59 -45.33
CA ALA A 202 -34.89 10.59 -46.41
C ALA A 202 -35.22 9.15 -46.00
N ARG A 203 -34.99 8.73 -44.74
CA ARG A 203 -35.25 7.34 -44.30
C ARG A 203 -36.73 7.04 -44.09
N SER A 204 -37.52 8.01 -43.62
CA SER A 204 -38.97 7.84 -43.43
C SER A 204 -39.71 7.72 -44.77
N ALA A 205 -39.23 8.41 -45.81
CA ALA A 205 -39.78 8.35 -47.17
C ALA A 205 -39.52 6.99 -47.86
N GLN A 206 -38.36 6.38 -47.65
CA GLN A 206 -38.04 5.07 -48.23
C GLN A 206 -38.83 3.93 -47.54
N LEU A 207 -39.03 4.04 -46.23
CA LEU A 207 -39.78 3.04 -45.45
C LEU A 207 -41.28 3.08 -45.79
N SER A 208 -41.86 4.26 -46.03
CA SER A 208 -43.24 4.39 -46.49
C SER A 208 -43.44 3.87 -47.92
N GLN A 209 -42.45 4.04 -48.81
CA GLN A 209 -42.48 3.47 -50.16
C GLN A 209 -42.44 1.93 -50.16
N LEU A 210 -41.65 1.32 -49.27
CA LEU A 210 -41.62 -0.14 -49.12
C LEU A 210 -42.93 -0.70 -48.54
N LEU A 211 -43.55 0.00 -47.58
CA LEU A 211 -44.85 -0.40 -47.04
C LEU A 211 -45.98 -0.24 -48.07
N ALA A 212 -45.95 0.81 -48.88
CA ALA A 212 -46.89 1.01 -49.98
C ALA A 212 -46.73 -0.07 -51.08
N ALA A 213 -45.50 -0.46 -51.40
CA ALA A 213 -45.23 -1.55 -52.34
C ALA A 213 -45.72 -2.90 -51.81
N LYS A 214 -45.56 -3.16 -50.50
CA LYS A 214 -46.06 -4.38 -49.86
C LYS A 214 -47.59 -4.45 -49.85
N GLN A 215 -48.29 -3.33 -49.60
CA GLN A 215 -49.75 -3.30 -49.62
C GLN A 215 -50.34 -3.54 -51.02
N ARG A 216 -49.68 -3.06 -52.09
CA ARG A 216 -50.12 -3.34 -53.47
C ARG A 216 -49.99 -4.81 -53.85
N ALA A 217 -48.89 -5.46 -53.46
CA ALA A 217 -48.69 -6.89 -53.72
C ALA A 217 -49.67 -7.79 -52.94
N VAL A 218 -50.23 -7.31 -51.82
CA VAL A 218 -51.26 -8.02 -51.06
C VAL A 218 -52.64 -7.84 -51.68
N ALA A 219 -52.91 -6.70 -52.33
CA ALA A 219 -54.17 -6.47 -53.04
C ALA A 219 -54.30 -7.33 -54.30
N GLU A 220 -53.25 -7.45 -55.13
CA GLU A 220 -53.25 -8.36 -56.30
C GLU A 220 -53.39 -9.83 -55.90
N LYS A 221 -52.81 -10.23 -54.77
CA LYS A 221 -52.90 -11.62 -54.27
C LYS A 221 -54.23 -11.93 -53.58
N GLY A 222 -55.02 -10.90 -53.23
CA GLY A 222 -56.37 -11.04 -52.70
C GLY A 222 -57.42 -11.26 -53.78
N GLU A 223 -57.15 -10.82 -55.01
CA GLU A 223 -58.08 -10.93 -56.15
C GLU A 223 -58.04 -12.32 -56.81
N GLU A 224 -56.90 -13.03 -56.73
CA GLU A 224 -56.76 -14.41 -57.22
C GLU A 224 -57.36 -15.48 -56.28
N VAL A 225 -57.59 -15.16 -55.00
CA VAL A 225 -58.19 -16.08 -54.02
C VAL A 225 -59.71 -15.94 -53.94
N ALA A 226 -60.27 -14.84 -54.46
CA ALA A 226 -61.71 -14.57 -54.47
C ALA A 226 -62.51 -15.41 -55.50
N VAL A 227 -61.87 -16.11 -56.43
CA VAL A 227 -62.55 -16.94 -57.46
C VAL A 227 -62.73 -18.42 -57.02
N VAL A 228 -62.17 -18.85 -55.88
CA VAL A 228 -62.19 -20.28 -55.47
C VAL A 228 -62.94 -20.53 -54.15
N ALA A 229 -63.46 -19.50 -53.48
CA ALA A 229 -64.04 -19.65 -52.14
C ALA A 229 -65.53 -19.28 -52.05
N GLU A 230 -66.30 -19.49 -53.12
CA GLU A 230 -67.76 -19.43 -53.11
C GLU A 230 -68.35 -20.84 -53.04
N GLU A 231 -68.02 -21.59 -51.98
CA GLU A 231 -68.90 -22.65 -51.50
C GLU A 231 -68.66 -22.84 -50.00
N LYS A 232 -69.71 -22.59 -49.22
CA LYS A 232 -69.92 -22.93 -47.81
C LYS A 232 -69.72 -21.82 -46.75
N GLU A 233 -70.68 -20.89 -46.74
CA GLU A 233 -71.47 -20.49 -45.54
C GLU A 233 -71.82 -21.72 -44.66
N GLU A 234 -72.04 -21.72 -43.35
CA GLU A 234 -72.40 -20.75 -42.30
C GLU A 234 -72.22 -21.56 -40.98
N VAL A 235 -71.93 -21.03 -39.79
CA VAL A 235 -72.88 -20.44 -38.83
C VAL A 235 -72.07 -19.93 -37.61
N VAL A 236 -72.22 -18.63 -37.30
CA VAL A 236 -72.49 -17.96 -35.99
C VAL A 236 -72.02 -18.68 -34.71
N GLY A 237 -71.38 -18.07 -33.71
CA GLY A 237 -71.20 -16.67 -33.31
C GLY A 237 -71.15 -16.59 -31.77
N GLU A 238 -70.54 -15.52 -31.24
CA GLU A 238 -70.57 -15.04 -29.84
C GLU A 238 -69.76 -15.84 -28.78
N GLU A 239 -69.02 -15.24 -27.83
CA GLU A 239 -68.98 -13.86 -27.32
C GLU A 239 -67.70 -13.65 -26.45
N THR A 240 -67.18 -12.42 -26.50
CA THR A 240 -66.48 -11.54 -25.51
C THR A 240 -66.17 -12.09 -24.08
N ALA A 241 -65.19 -11.67 -23.27
CA ALA A 241 -64.44 -10.42 -23.14
C ALA A 241 -63.28 -10.58 -22.11
N VAL A 242 -62.18 -9.87 -22.35
CA VAL A 242 -61.45 -8.95 -21.43
C VAL A 242 -61.32 -9.30 -19.93
N SER A 243 -60.07 -9.36 -19.42
CA SER A 243 -59.53 -8.44 -18.38
C SER A 243 -58.13 -8.82 -17.91
N GLN A 244 -57.21 -7.85 -17.94
CA GLN A 244 -55.95 -7.79 -17.18
C GLN A 244 -56.22 -7.11 -15.80
N PRO A 245 -55.25 -6.73 -14.94
CA PRO A 245 -53.92 -7.28 -14.58
C PRO A 245 -53.72 -7.35 -13.03
N VAL A 246 -52.46 -7.60 -12.62
CA VAL A 246 -51.79 -7.22 -11.34
C VAL A 246 -51.87 -8.23 -10.18
N SER A 247 -50.71 -8.73 -9.74
CA SER A 247 -50.36 -8.75 -8.31
C SER A 247 -48.86 -8.98 -8.10
N VAL A 248 -48.34 -8.26 -7.10
CA VAL A 248 -46.96 -8.12 -6.67
C VAL A 248 -46.65 -9.12 -5.55
N ALA A 249 -45.36 -9.48 -5.48
CA ALA A 249 -44.59 -10.09 -4.40
C ALA A 249 -45.27 -10.40 -3.05
N THR A 250 -44.92 -11.56 -2.48
CA THR A 250 -44.45 -11.70 -1.08
C THR A 250 -43.85 -13.11 -0.92
N ALA A 251 -42.62 -13.19 -0.41
CA ALA A 251 -42.12 -14.37 0.30
C ALA A 251 -41.12 -13.88 1.35
N ASP A 252 -41.55 -13.92 2.61
CA ASP A 252 -40.78 -13.71 3.84
C ASP A 252 -41.00 -14.98 4.68
N GLU A 253 -39.97 -15.76 5.02
CA GLU A 253 -39.37 -15.90 6.37
C GLU A 253 -39.52 -17.40 6.85
N PRO A 254 -38.85 -18.04 7.87
CA PRO A 254 -37.75 -17.67 8.80
C PRO A 254 -36.53 -18.64 8.96
N ALA A 255 -35.44 -18.05 9.50
CA ALA A 255 -34.53 -18.44 10.61
C ALA A 255 -34.08 -19.89 10.94
N LYS A 256 -32.75 -20.09 11.08
CA LYS A 256 -32.04 -20.42 12.36
C LYS A 256 -30.48 -20.42 12.24
N PRO A 257 -29.74 -20.31 13.38
CA PRO A 257 -28.38 -19.76 13.46
C PRO A 257 -27.25 -20.79 13.61
N VAL A 258 -26.03 -20.42 13.18
CA VAL A 258 -24.73 -21.10 13.40
C VAL A 258 -23.65 -20.04 13.14
N ALA A 259 -22.49 -19.89 13.79
CA ALA A 259 -21.94 -20.21 15.10
C ALA A 259 -20.68 -19.32 15.23
N GLU A 260 -20.29 -18.94 16.46
CA GLU A 260 -19.07 -18.17 16.75
C GLU A 260 -17.78 -18.94 16.38
N PRO A 261 -16.68 -18.26 16.02
CA PRO A 261 -15.41 -18.93 15.73
C PRO A 261 -14.68 -19.33 17.02
N PRO A 262 -14.08 -20.55 17.11
CA PRO A 262 -13.33 -20.94 18.28
C PRO A 262 -11.96 -20.24 18.33
N VAL A 263 -11.74 -19.55 19.44
CA VAL A 263 -10.45 -18.99 19.84
C VAL A 263 -9.54 -20.15 20.24
N GLY A 264 -8.56 -20.48 19.39
CA GLY A 264 -7.56 -21.51 19.66
C GLY A 264 -6.18 -21.07 19.18
N THR A 265 -5.28 -20.83 20.13
CA THR A 265 -3.90 -20.41 19.89
C THR A 265 -3.07 -21.52 19.21
N LEU A 266 -2.11 -21.12 18.38
CA LEU A 266 -1.19 -21.98 17.59
C LEU A 266 -0.56 -23.16 18.37
N ALA A 267 -0.41 -23.00 19.68
CA ALA A 267 0.11 -24.03 20.57
C ALA A 267 -0.78 -25.30 20.62
N SER A 268 -2.11 -25.16 20.53
CA SER A 268 -3.01 -26.32 20.57
C SER A 268 -2.91 -27.18 19.31
N ARG A 269 -2.74 -26.55 18.13
CA ARG A 269 -2.59 -27.25 16.85
C ARG A 269 -1.26 -28.01 16.73
N LEU A 270 -0.21 -27.57 17.42
CA LEU A 270 1.09 -28.27 17.42
C LEU A 270 1.10 -29.49 18.34
N ALA A 271 0.36 -29.46 19.45
CA ALA A 271 0.23 -30.60 20.35
C ALA A 271 -0.55 -31.76 19.70
N GLU A 272 -1.57 -31.43 18.92
CA GLU A 272 -2.43 -32.41 18.26
C GLU A 272 -1.71 -33.14 17.11
N LYS A 273 -0.89 -32.42 16.33
CA LYS A 273 -0.10 -33.00 15.23
C LYS A 273 1.06 -33.90 15.72
N ARG A 274 1.47 -33.77 16.99
CA ARG A 274 2.47 -34.63 17.61
C ARG A 274 1.89 -35.95 18.17
N ARG A 275 0.57 -36.03 18.38
CA ARG A 275 -0.10 -37.26 18.81
C ARG A 275 -0.45 -38.22 17.67
N GLN A 276 -0.30 -37.79 16.41
CA GLN A 276 -0.59 -38.60 15.22
C GLN A 276 0.67 -39.17 14.53
N ARG A 277 1.79 -39.22 15.24
CA ARG A 277 3.00 -39.97 14.87
C ARG A 277 3.35 -40.93 15.98
#